data_AF-A0A222SKB8-F1
#
_entry.id   AF-A0A222SKB8-F1
#
_cell.length_a   1.000
_cell.length_b   1.000
_cell.length_c   1.000
_cell.angle_alpha   90.00
_cell.angle_beta   90.00
_cell.angle_gamma   90.00
#
_symmetry.space_group_name_H-M   'P 1'
#
loop_
_entity.id
_entity.type
_entity.pdbx_description
1 polymer ?
#
loop_
_entity_poly.entity_id
_entity_poly.type
_entity_poly.pdbx_seq_one_letter_code
_entity_poly.pdbx_strand_id
1 'polypeptide(L)' 'MIDIRKWILAIICPPAAVLNKEVGTIMLVGLLTVLFWVPGVVAALFILIQEQYQHRQTHA' A
#
# COMPACT_ATOMS: atom_id res chain seq x y z
N MET A 1 22.32 -18.44 3.70
CA MET A 1 21.58 -17.57 4.64
C MET A 1 20.44 -16.96 3.87
N ILE A 2 19.19 -17.24 4.26
CA ILE A 2 18.02 -16.68 3.59
C ILE A 2 17.70 -15.34 4.26
N ASP A 3 17.91 -14.25 3.54
CA ASP A 3 17.70 -12.90 4.06
C ASP A 3 16.20 -12.58 4.08
N ILE A 4 15.54 -12.89 5.19
CA ILE A 4 14.11 -12.63 5.45
C ILE A 4 13.72 -11.16 5.15
N ARG A 5 14.69 -10.24 5.30
CA ARG A 5 14.58 -8.81 4.97
C ARG A 5 14.24 -8.56 3.49
N LYS A 6 14.80 -9.36 2.57
CA LYS A 6 14.53 -9.24 1.12
C LYS A 6 13.12 -9.70 0.77
N TRP A 7 12.58 -10.66 1.53
CA TRP A 7 11.22 -11.16 1.38
C TRP A 7 10.18 -10.15 1.89
N ILE A 8 10.44 -9.55 3.05
CA ILE A 8 9.61 -8.46 3.58
C ILE A 8 9.60 -7.26 2.62
N LEU A 9 10.76 -6.88 2.06
CA LEU A 9 10.83 -5.85 1.02
C LEU A 9 10.14 -6.26 -0.29
N ALA A 10 10.17 -7.55 -0.68
CA ALA A 10 9.47 -8.02 -1.88
C ALA A 10 7.95 -8.03 -1.71
N ILE A 11 7.43 -8.16 -0.49
CA ILE A 11 5.99 -8.09 -0.20
C ILE A 11 5.51 -6.63 -0.09
N ILE A 12 6.33 -5.74 0.49
CA ILE A 12 6.00 -4.30 0.64
C ILE A 12 6.29 -3.48 -0.63
N CYS A 13 7.30 -3.86 -1.42
CA CYS A 13 7.68 -3.20 -2.66
C CYS A 13 7.92 -4.23 -3.78
N PRO A 14 6.88 -4.97 -4.19
CA PRO A 14 6.98 -5.99 -5.23
C PRO A 14 7.50 -5.47 -6.60
N PRO A 15 7.22 -4.23 -7.06
CA PRO A 15 7.77 -3.80 -8.36
C PRO A 15 9.29 -3.65 -8.35
N ALA A 16 9.92 -3.27 -7.22
CA ALA A 16 11.37 -3.08 -7.14
C ALA A 16 12.16 -4.39 -7.29
N ALA A 17 11.59 -5.51 -6.83
CA ALA A 17 12.20 -6.84 -6.96
C ALA A 17 12.14 -7.39 -8.39
N VAL A 18 11.23 -6.88 -9.21
CA VAL A 18 10.95 -7.36 -10.58
C VAL A 18 11.58 -6.44 -11.64
N LEU A 19 12.18 -5.31 -11.27
CA LEU A 19 12.88 -4.40 -12.21
C LEU A 19 13.93 -5.10 -13.11
N ASN A 20 14.46 -6.24 -12.69
CA ASN A 20 15.41 -7.06 -13.46
C ASN A 20 14.75 -8.19 -14.28
N LYS A 21 13.42 -8.24 -14.34
CA LYS A 21 12.61 -9.25 -15.02
C LYS A 21 11.72 -8.61 -16.09
N GLU A 22 11.00 -9.43 -16.82
CA GLU A 22 10.19 -9.05 -17.98
C GLU A 22 9.31 -7.81 -17.72
N VAL A 23 9.37 -6.84 -18.63
CA VAL A 23 8.64 -5.54 -18.56
C VAL A 23 7.14 -5.73 -18.31
N GLY A 24 6.55 -6.78 -18.88
CA GLY A 24 5.13 -7.11 -18.68
C GLY A 24 4.79 -7.44 -17.22
N THR A 25 5.67 -8.14 -16.49
CA THR A 25 5.45 -8.48 -15.08
C THR A 25 5.57 -7.24 -14.19
N ILE A 26 6.54 -6.36 -14.48
CA ILE A 26 6.71 -5.10 -13.74
C ILE A 26 5.46 -4.24 -13.87
N MET A 27 4.92 -4.11 -15.08
CA MET A 27 3.74 -3.29 -15.34
C MET A 27 2.47 -3.85 -14.66
N LEU A 28 2.29 -5.17 -14.69
CA LEU A 28 1.16 -5.84 -14.03
C LEU A 28 1.23 -5.66 -12.50
N VAL A 29 2.39 -5.92 -11.89
CA VAL A 29 2.60 -5.80 -10.44
C VAL A 29 2.48 -4.35 -9.98
N GLY A 30 3.02 -3.40 -10.75
CA GLY A 30 2.89 -1.97 -10.47
C GLY A 30 1.44 -1.50 -10.50
N LEU A 31 0.68 -1.90 -11.53
CA LEU A 31 -0.74 -1.57 -11.64
C LEU A 31 -1.56 -2.21 -10.50
N LEU A 32 -1.31 -3.49 -10.20
CA LEU A 32 -1.99 -4.19 -9.11
C LEU A 32 -1.71 -3.53 -7.76
N THR A 33 -0.47 -3.11 -7.53
CA THR A 33 -0.07 -2.39 -6.31
C THR A 33 -0.84 -1.08 -6.19
N VAL A 34 -0.91 -0.26 -7.25
CA VAL A 34 -1.67 1.00 -7.24
C VAL A 34 -3.17 0.74 -7.06
N LEU A 35 -3.72 -0.29 -7.72
CA LEU A 35 -5.13 -0.66 -7.62
C LEU A 35 -5.56 -1.08 -6.22
N PHE A 36 -4.70 -1.73 -5.44
CA PHE A 36 -4.99 -2.08 -4.04
C PHE A 36 -4.55 -1.02 -3.04
N TRP A 37 -3.52 -0.24 -3.34
CA TRP A 37 -3.00 0.81 -2.46
C TRP A 37 -3.92 2.02 -2.40
N VAL A 38 -4.40 2.51 -3.55
CA VAL A 38 -5.30 3.66 -3.63
C VAL A 38 -6.57 3.47 -2.78
N PRO A 39 -7.35 2.36 -2.92
CA PRO A 39 -8.54 2.17 -2.08
C PRO A 39 -8.19 2.01 -0.58
N GLY A 40 -7.04 1.43 -0.24
CA GLY A 40 -6.59 1.33 1.16
C GLY A 40 -6.27 2.69 1.79
N VAL A 41 -5.58 3.58 1.07
CA VAL A 41 -5.28 4.94 1.53
C VAL A 41 -6.57 5.76 1.67
N VAL A 42 -7.49 5.63 0.71
CA VAL A 42 -8.79 6.32 0.77
C VAL A 42 -9.60 5.85 1.98
N ALA A 43 -9.64 4.54 2.25
CA ALA A 43 -10.32 4.01 3.43
C ALA A 43 -9.71 4.52 4.74
N ALA A 44 -8.38 4.55 4.85
CA ALA A 44 -7.68 5.08 6.02
C ALA A 44 -7.97 6.57 6.25
N LEU A 45 -7.92 7.38 5.18
CA LEU A 45 -8.27 8.80 5.26
C LEU A 45 -9.74 9.00 5.68
N PHE A 46 -10.66 8.21 5.13
CA PHE A 46 -12.06 8.28 5.48
C PHE A 46 -12.29 8.02 6.98
N ILE A 47 -11.68 6.96 7.52
CA ILE A 47 -11.77 6.63 8.95
C ILE A 47 -11.20 7.76 9.81
N LEU A 48 -10.04 8.32 9.45
CA LEU A 48 -9.42 9.42 10.19
C LEU A 48 -10.30 10.68 10.19
N ILE A 49 -10.94 11.00 9.06
CA ILE A 49 -11.87 12.14 8.97
C ILE A 49 -13.10 11.91 9.86
N GLN A 50 -13.65 10.69 9.88
CA GLN A 50 -14.78 10.34 10.73
C GLN A 50 -14.43 10.42 12.23
N GLU A 51 -13.25 9.92 12.61
CA GLU A 51 -12.74 9.99 13.99
C GLU A 51 -12.61 11.44 14.47
N GLN A 52 -12.06 12.32 13.62
CA GLN A 52 -11.95 13.75 13.92
C GLN A 52 -13.32 14.41 14.09
N TYR A 53 -14.32 14.05 13.27
CA TYR A 53 -15.69 14.57 13.42
C TYR A 53 -16.31 14.15 14.76
N GLN A 54 -16.17 12.89 15.16
CA GLN A 54 -16.65 12.39 16.45
C GLN A 54 -16.00 13.13 17.61
N HIS A 55 -14.68 13.31 17.59
CA HIS A 55 -13.99 14.06 18.63
C HIS A 55 -14.48 15.52 18.72
N ARG A 56 -14.83 16.15 17.60
CA ARG A 56 -15.42 17.51 17.59
C ARG A 56 -16.84 17.55 18.16
N GLN A 57 -17.64 16.49 18.02
CA GLN A 57 -19.00 16.45 18.55
C GLN A 57 -19.06 16.11 20.05
N THR A 58 -18.11 15.34 20.57
CA THR A 58 -18.05 15.03 22.01
C THR A 58 -17.66 16.24 22.87
N HIS A 59 -17.03 17.26 22.29
CA HIS A 59 -16.60 18.49 22.97
C HIS A 59 -17.47 19.73 22.64
N ALA A 60 -18.63 19.54 21.99
CA ALA A 60 -19.61 20.59 21.68
C ALA A 60 -20.91 20.35 22.46
#